data_AF-R6CB07-F1
#
_entry.id   AF-R6CB07-F1
#
_cell.length_a   1.000
_cell.length_b   1.000
_cell.length_c   1.000
_cell.angle_alpha   90.00
_cell.angle_beta   90.00
_cell.angle_gamma   90.00
#
_symmetry.space_group_name_H-M   'P 1'
#
loop_
_entity.id
_entity.type
_entity.pdbx_description
1 polymer ?
#
loop_
_entity_poly.entity_id
_entity_poly.type
_entity_poly.pdbx_seq_one_letter_code
_entity_poly.pdbx_strand_id
1 'polypeptide(L)' 'MLNYRKIEPADDKALAELIRANLEYCHLDIAGTVYFDPELDHMSGFLQCYLRKSIL' A
#
# COMPACT_ATOMS: atom_id res chain seq x y z
N MET A 1 -9.77 -23.10 1.41
CA MET A 1 -8.52 -22.72 2.10
C MET A 1 -7.96 -21.51 1.38
N LEU A 2 -7.69 -20.40 2.07
CA LEU A 2 -7.14 -19.20 1.42
C LEU A 2 -5.64 -19.40 1.18
N ASN A 3 -5.19 -19.21 -0.06
CA ASN A 3 -3.79 -19.25 -0.44
C ASN A 3 -3.30 -17.81 -0.58
N TYR A 4 -2.37 -17.39 0.27
CA TYR A 4 -1.79 -16.05 0.27
C TYR A 4 -0.30 -16.12 -0.06
N ARG A 5 0.20 -15.09 -0.76
CA ARG A 5 1.61 -14.89 -1.09
C ARG A 5 2.10 -13.53 -0.60
N LYS A 6 3.41 -13.31 -0.61
CA LYS A 6 3.97 -11.96 -0.36
C LYS A 6 3.53 -11.00 -1.47
N ILE A 7 3.37 -9.74 -1.08
CA ILE A 7 3.13 -8.63 -2.01
C ILE A 7 4.43 -8.40 -2.79
N GLU A 8 4.32 -8.25 -4.10
CA GLU A 8 5.40 -8.00 -5.03
C GLU A 8 5.19 -6.67 -5.75
N PRO A 9 6.21 -6.08 -6.39
CA PRO A 9 6.06 -4.82 -7.12
C PRO A 9 4.98 -4.85 -8.21
N ALA A 10 4.67 -6.02 -8.76
CA ALA A 10 3.58 -6.19 -9.72
C ALA A 10 2.19 -5.90 -9.12
N ASP A 11 2.05 -5.95 -7.80
CA ASP A 11 0.80 -5.69 -7.09
C ASP A 11 0.62 -4.21 -6.73
N ASP A 12 1.66 -3.39 -6.80
CA ASP A 12 1.66 -2.03 -6.25
C ASP A 12 0.52 -1.19 -6.79
N LYS A 13 0.25 -1.27 -8.10
CA LYS A 13 -0.86 -0.54 -8.71
C LYS A 13 -2.22 -0.97 -8.15
N ALA A 14 -2.47 -2.27 -8.09
CA ALA A 14 -3.74 -2.80 -7.59
C ALA A 14 -3.92 -2.50 -6.09
N LEU A 15 -2.82 -2.53 -5.33
CA LEU A 15 -2.82 -2.20 -3.92
C LEU A 15 -3.09 -0.70 -3.69
N ALA A 16 -2.46 0.17 -4.47
CA ALA A 16 -2.67 1.62 -4.40
C ALA A 16 -4.12 1.98 -4.74
N GLU A 17 -4.69 1.38 -5.80
CA GLU A 17 -6.11 1.55 -6.16
C GLU A 17 -7.03 1.08 -5.03
N LEU A 18 -6.76 -0.08 -4.43
CA LEU A 18 -7.53 -0.60 -3.30
C LEU A 18 -7.47 0.34 -2.09
N ILE A 19 -6.30 0.87 -1.75
CA ILE A 19 -6.14 1.78 -0.63
C ILE A 19 -6.87 3.10 -0.91
N ARG A 20 -6.71 3.67 -2.11
CA ARG A 20 -7.40 4.91 -2.52
C ARG A 20 -8.92 4.76 -2.48
N ALA A 21 -9.47 3.65 -2.96
CA ALA A 21 -10.89 3.37 -2.89
C ALA A 21 -11.43 3.34 -1.44
N ASN A 22 -10.66 2.79 -0.49
CA ASN A 22 -11.03 2.81 0.92
C ASN A 22 -10.93 4.22 1.54
N LEU A 23 -9.92 5.00 1.14
CA LEU A 23 -9.77 6.37 1.60
C LEU A 23 -10.91 7.26 1.09
N GLU A 24 -11.30 7.14 -0.18
CA GLU A 24 -12.47 7.81 -0.76
C GLU A 24 -13.76 7.43 -0.05
N TYR A 25 -13.97 6.13 0.19
CA TYR A 25 -15.14 5.65 0.91
C TYR A 25 -15.25 6.23 2.33
N CYS A 26 -14.10 6.45 2.98
CA CYS A 26 -14.01 7.08 4.28
C CYS A 26 -13.95 8.62 4.22
N HIS A 27 -14.04 9.24 3.04
CA HIS A 27 -13.90 10.69 2.83
C HIS A 27 -12.56 11.27 3.32
N LEU A 28 -11.48 10.49 3.16
CA LEU A 28 -10.10 10.84 3.52
C LEU A 28 -9.25 11.25 2.31
N ASP A 29 -9.86 11.42 1.14
CA ASP A 29 -9.29 11.98 -0.09
C ASP A 29 -9.05 13.50 0.01
N ILE A 30 -8.41 13.93 1.10
CA ILE A 30 -8.17 15.33 1.43
C ILE A 30 -6.76 15.73 1.00
N ALA A 31 -6.62 16.90 0.37
CA ALA A 31 -5.32 17.40 -0.08
C ALA A 31 -4.30 17.45 1.07
N GLY A 32 -3.09 16.93 0.83
CA GLY A 32 -2.04 16.84 1.85
C GLY A 32 -2.12 15.60 2.75
N THR A 33 -3.02 14.65 2.47
CA THR A 33 -3.04 13.33 3.11
C THR A 33 -2.32 12.27 2.28
N VAL A 34 -2.17 11.08 2.85
CA VAL A 34 -1.58 9.89 2.21
C VAL A 34 -2.25 9.51 0.88
N TYR A 35 -3.50 9.94 0.64
CA TYR A 35 -4.20 9.70 -0.62
C TYR A 35 -3.42 10.20 -1.85
N PHE A 36 -2.73 11.33 -1.70
CA PHE A 36 -1.96 11.99 -2.74
C PHE A 36 -0.45 11.69 -2.66
N ASP A 37 -0.04 10.81 -1.75
CA ASP A 37 1.37 10.46 -1.56
C ASP A 37 1.84 9.54 -2.71
N PRO A 38 2.86 9.92 -3.49
CA PRO A 38 3.42 9.07 -4.54
C PRO A 38 4.03 7.76 -4.01
N GLU A 39 4.42 7.70 -2.73
CA GLU A 39 4.92 6.45 -2.13
C GLU A 39 3.83 5.36 -2.06
N LEU A 40 2.56 5.74 -2.14
CA LEU A 40 1.45 4.78 -2.17
C LEU A 40 1.52 3.85 -3.40
N ASP A 41 2.12 4.31 -4.49
CA ASP A 41 2.32 3.52 -5.72
C ASP A 41 3.55 2.59 -5.66
N HIS A 42 4.27 2.54 -4.53
CA HIS A 42 5.50 1.76 -4.32
C HIS A 42 5.51 0.97 -2.99
N MET A 43 4.33 0.63 -2.48
CA MET A 43 4.10 0.03 -1.17
C MET A 43 4.86 -1.29 -0.93
N SER A 44 5.07 -2.12 -1.95
CA SER A 44 5.81 -3.39 -1.86
C SER A 44 7.23 -3.17 -1.32
N GLY A 45 7.92 -2.13 -1.77
CA GLY A 45 9.28 -1.78 -1.34
C GLY A 45 9.34 -1.34 0.13
N PHE A 46 8.37 -0.53 0.56
CA PHE A 46 8.24 -0.09 1.95
C PHE A 46 8.02 -1.28 2.89
N LEU A 47 7.08 -2.17 2.56
CA LEU A 47 6.75 -3.35 3.36
C LEU A 47 7.93 -4.32 3.44
N GLN A 48 8.66 -4.52 2.34
CA GLN A 48 9.84 -5.39 2.33
C GLN A 48 10.97 -4.82 3.22
N CYS A 49 11.18 -3.51 3.21
CA CYS A 49 12.14 -2.84 4.08
C CYS A 49 11.75 -2.95 5.56
N TYR A 50 10.46 -2.77 5.88
CA TYR A 50 9.93 -2.88 7.24
C TYR A 50 10.07 -4.32 7.79
N LEU A 51 9.68 -5.33 7.01
CA LEU A 51 9.82 -6.74 7.41
C LEU A 51 11.27 -7.15 7.64
N ARG A 52 12.24 -6.55 6.92
CA ARG A 52 13.67 -6.82 7.14
C ARG A 52 14.20 -6.19 8.42
N LYS A 53 13.64 -5.06 8.87
CA LYS A 53 14.02 -4.40 10.13
C LYS A 53 13.44 -5.09 11.37
N SER A 54 12.30 -5.77 11.24
CA SER A 54 11.64 -6.46 12.37
C SER A 54 12.26 -7.82 12.71
N ILE A 55 13.26 -8.29 11.95
CA ILE A 55 13.97 -9.57 12.15
C ILE A 55 15.40 -9.33 12.69
N LEU A 56 15.75 -8.10 13.07
CA LEU A 56 17.01 -7.72 13.70
C LEU A 56 16.76 -7.13 15.10
#